data_AF-A0A924GUD1-F1
#
_entry.id   AF-A0A924GUD1-F1
#
_cell.length_a   1.000
_cell.length_b   1.000
_cell.length_c   1.000
_cell.angle_alpha   90.00
_cell.angle_beta   90.00
_cell.angle_gamma   90.00
#
_symmetry.space_group_name_H-M   'P 1'
#
loop_
_entity.id
_entity.type
_entity.pdbx_description
1 polymer ?
#
loop_
_entity_poly.entity_id
_entity_poly.type
_entity_poly.pdbx_seq_one_letter_code
_entity_poly.pdbx_strand_id
1 'polypeptide(L)' 'RQRAMLDFAMKVCQKSDEVEDADFAALHTHGFNDEDIWDIAAITAFFGLSNRIASFSNMLPNPEFYLMGRVPKQK' A
#
# COMPACT_ATOMS: atom_id res chain seq x y z
N ARG A 1 9.73 -2.09 10.84
CA ARG A 1 8.55 -2.85 10.35
C ARG A 1 7.66 -2.02 9.42
N GLN A 2 6.83 -1.08 9.90
CA GLN A 2 5.87 -0.36 9.02
C GLN A 2 6.53 0.44 7.88
N ARG A 3 7.65 1.13 8.14
CA ARG A 3 8.39 1.84 7.08
C ARG A 3 8.90 0.88 5.99
N ALA A 4 9.52 -0.24 6.37
CA ALA A 4 9.99 -1.25 5.42
C ALA A 4 8.86 -1.83 4.56
N MET A 5 7.67 -2.05 5.14
CA MET A 5 6.47 -2.42 4.37
C MET A 5 6.11 -1.37 3.32
N LEU A 6 6.12 -0.09 3.70
CA LEU A 6 5.84 0.99 2.75
C LEU A 6 6.94 1.12 1.69
N ASP A 7 8.21 0.93 2.05
CA ASP A 7 9.33 0.97 1.09
C ASP A 7 9.17 -0.12 0.02
N PHE A 8 8.84 -1.35 0.43
CA PHE A 8 8.53 -2.43 -0.51
C PHE A 8 7.28 -2.14 -1.35
N ALA A 9 6.19 -1.67 -0.74
CA ALA A 9 4.98 -1.28 -1.46
C ALA A 9 5.27 -0.19 -2.52
N MET A 10 6.15 0.77 -2.21
CA MET A 10 6.56 1.79 -3.16
C MET A 10 7.39 1.21 -4.32
N LYS A 11 8.28 0.24 -4.05
CA LYS A 11 9.01 -0.48 -5.10
C LYS A 11 8.05 -1.27 -6.00
N VAL A 12 7.12 -2.04 -5.44
CA VAL A 12 6.07 -2.75 -6.20
C VAL A 12 5.22 -1.78 -7.02
N CYS A 13 4.91 -0.60 -6.49
CA CYS A 13 4.09 0.41 -7.18
C CYS A 13 4.79 1.01 -8.42
N GLN A 14 6.11 1.24 -8.35
CA GLN A 14 6.85 1.99 -9.37
C GLN A 14 7.70 1.12 -10.30
N LYS A 15 8.18 -0.01 -9.79
CA LYS A 15 9.25 -0.82 -10.36
C LYS A 15 9.11 -2.30 -10.00
N SER A 16 7.91 -2.85 -10.19
CA SER A 16 7.63 -4.26 -9.84
C SER A 16 8.53 -5.26 -10.59
N ASP A 17 9.05 -4.87 -11.75
CA ASP A 17 9.99 -5.65 -12.56
C ASP A 17 11.41 -5.72 -11.97
N GLU A 18 11.77 -4.80 -11.07
CA GLU A 18 13.05 -4.79 -10.34
C GLU A 18 12.96 -5.51 -8.98
N VAL A 19 11.84 -6.16 -8.64
CA VAL A 19 11.68 -6.91 -7.38
C VAL A 19 12.53 -8.18 -7.39
N GLU A 20 13.30 -8.38 -6.33
CA GLU A 20 14.28 -9.47 -6.20
C GLU A 20 14.30 -10.06 -4.77
N ASP A 21 14.95 -11.21 -4.60
CA ASP A 21 15.00 -11.95 -3.31
C ASP A 21 15.52 -11.10 -2.13
N ALA A 22 16.38 -10.11 -2.40
CA ALA A 22 16.89 -9.19 -1.38
C ALA A 22 15.78 -8.34 -0.75
N ASP A 23 14.72 -8.02 -1.49
CA ASP A 23 13.58 -7.26 -0.96
C ASP A 23 12.78 -8.10 0.05
N PHE A 24 12.59 -9.39 -0.23
CA PHE A 24 11.93 -10.33 0.68
C PHE A 24 12.77 -10.53 1.94
N ALA A 25 14.08 -10.76 1.78
CA ALA A 25 15.02 -10.88 2.90
C ALA A 25 14.97 -9.65 3.82
N ALA A 26 14.93 -8.44 3.26
CA ALA A 26 14.82 -7.20 4.03
C ALA A 26 13.52 -7.15 4.86
N LEU A 27 12.39 -7.59 4.31
CA LEU A 27 11.11 -7.65 5.04
C LEU A 27 11.12 -8.72 6.15
N HIS A 28 11.73 -9.88 5.91
CA HIS A 28 11.87 -10.91 6.95
C HIS A 28 12.65 -10.42 8.17
N THR A 29 13.66 -9.55 8.01
CA THR A 29 14.36 -8.94 9.16
C THR A 29 13.45 -8.12 10.08
N HIS A 30 12.29 -7.71 9.57
CA HIS A 30 11.26 -6.98 10.32
C HIS A 30 10.09 -7.85 10.77
N GLY A 31 10.18 -9.17 10.62
CA GLY A 31 9.17 -10.13 11.07
C GLY A 31 7.95 -10.20 10.18
N PHE A 32 8.08 -9.92 8.88
CA PHE A 32 7.07 -10.29 7.89
C PHE A 32 7.33 -11.72 7.41
N ASN A 33 6.26 -12.50 7.23
CA ASN A 33 6.33 -13.78 6.54
C ASN A 33 5.96 -13.62 5.05
N ASP A 34 6.08 -14.68 4.26
CA ASP A 34 5.82 -14.61 2.80
C ASP A 34 4.37 -14.20 2.48
N GLU A 35 3.40 -14.65 3.28
CA GLU A 35 1.99 -14.28 3.12
C GLU A 35 1.76 -12.79 3.39
N ASP A 36 2.40 -12.22 4.41
CA ASP A 36 2.34 -10.77 4.67
C ASP A 36 2.94 -10.00 3.48
N ILE A 37 4.04 -10.49 2.90
CA ILE A 37 4.72 -9.85 1.75
C ILE A 37 3.83 -9.93 0.51
N TRP A 38 3.18 -11.08 0.30
CA TRP A 38 2.19 -11.27 -0.74
C TRP A 38 1.02 -10.30 -0.58
N ASP A 39 0.48 -10.15 0.63
CA ASP A 39 -0.62 -9.22 0.93
C ASP A 39 -0.21 -7.77 0.62
N ILE A 40 1.02 -7.37 0.98
CA ILE A 40 1.54 -6.02 0.66
C ILE A 40 1.57 -5.81 -0.86
N ALA A 41 2.09 -6.78 -1.62
CA ALA A 41 2.15 -6.70 -3.08
C ALA A 41 0.74 -6.67 -3.70
N ALA A 42 -0.17 -7.53 -3.23
CA ALA A 42 -1.54 -7.64 -3.73
C ALA A 42 -2.35 -6.36 -3.48
N ILE A 43 -2.28 -5.79 -2.26
CA ILE A 43 -2.94 -4.52 -1.92
C ILE A 43 -2.36 -3.39 -2.80
N THR A 44 -1.04 -3.35 -2.96
CA THR A 44 -0.38 -2.36 -3.81
C THR A 44 -0.87 -2.44 -5.26
N ALA A 45 -0.95 -3.64 -5.83
CA ALA A 45 -1.44 -3.87 -7.19
C ALA A 45 -2.92 -3.50 -7.34
N PHE A 46 -3.76 -3.91 -6.39
CA PHE A 46 -5.20 -3.63 -6.40
C PHE A 46 -5.49 -2.13 -6.36
N PHE A 47 -4.84 -1.40 -5.44
CA PHE A 47 -4.98 0.05 -5.39
C PHE A 47 -4.33 0.73 -6.59
N GLY A 48 -3.29 0.15 -7.19
CA GLY A 48 -2.76 0.59 -8.48
C GLY A 48 -3.80 0.56 -9.60
N LEU A 49 -4.62 -0.49 -9.68
CA LEU A 49 -5.76 -0.56 -10.60
C LEU A 49 -6.82 0.50 -10.23
N SER A 50 -7.24 0.54 -8.97
CA SER A 50 -8.25 1.49 -8.47
C SER A 50 -7.88 2.94 -8.79
N ASN A 51 -6.62 3.32 -8.52
CA ASN A 51 -6.09 4.66 -8.78
C ASN A 51 -6.15 5.03 -10.27
N ARG A 52 -5.87 4.07 -11.17
CA ARG A 52 -5.94 4.30 -12.63
C ARG A 52 -7.39 4.58 -13.05
N ILE A 53 -8.36 3.82 -12.56
CA ILE A 53 -9.78 4.02 -12.87
C ILE A 53 -10.31 5.34 -12.29
N ALA A 54 -9.96 5.66 -11.04
CA ALA A 54 -10.37 6.90 -10.40
C ALA A 54 -9.80 8.13 -11.12
N SER A 55 -8.50 8.09 -11.48
CA SER A 55 -7.85 9.19 -12.20
C SER A 55 -8.42 9.36 -13.61
N PHE A 56 -8.63 8.26 -14.34
CA PHE A 56 -9.21 8.28 -15.68
C PHE A 56 -10.63 8.88 -15.71
N SER A 57 -11.46 8.56 -14.71
CA SER A 57 -12.85 9.02 -14.63
C SER A 57 -13.03 10.36 -13.91
N ASN A 58 -11.96 10.99 -13.43
CA ASN A 58 -12.02 12.17 -12.55
C ASN A 58 -12.95 11.95 -11.33
N MET A 59 -12.87 10.76 -10.74
CA MET A 59 -13.69 10.37 -9.59
C MET A 59 -13.34 11.22 -8.37
N LEU A 60 -14.36 11.83 -7.75
CA LEU A 60 -14.19 12.62 -6.53
C LEU A 60 -14.54 11.78 -5.29
N PRO A 61 -13.80 11.94 -4.18
CA PRO A 61 -14.16 11.32 -2.91
C PRO A 61 -15.38 12.03 -2.32
N ASN A 62 -16.20 11.27 -1.58
CA ASN A 62 -17.35 11.83 -0.89
C ASN A 62 -16.94 12.90 0.16
N PRO A 63 -17.72 13.98 0.33
CA PRO A 63 -17.42 15.06 1.28
C PRO A 63 -17.21 14.62 2.74
N GLU A 64 -17.84 13.54 3.17
CA GLU A 64 -17.75 13.00 4.52
C GLU A 64 -16.31 12.56 4.86
N PHE A 65 -15.55 12.09 3.88
CA PHE A 65 -14.18 11.60 4.09
C PHE A 65 -13.20 12.72 4.51
N TYR A 66 -13.48 13.99 4.19
CA TYR A 66 -12.56 15.09 4.49
C TYR A 66 -12.42 15.36 6.00
N LEU A 67 -13.51 15.19 6.77
CA LEU A 67 -13.53 15.40 8.21
C LEU A 67 -13.36 14.10 9.02
N MET A 68 -13.71 12.97 8.42
CA MET A 68 -13.68 11.65 9.08
C MET A 68 -12.30 11.38 9.72
N GLY A 69 -12.28 11.00 10.99
CA GLY A 69 -11.06 10.63 11.72
C GLY A 69 -10.18 11.78 12.22
N ARG A 70 -10.48 13.05 11.89
CA ARG A 70 -9.70 14.22 12.36
C ARG A 70 -10.06 14.68 13.78
N VAL A 71 -11.29 14.38 14.22
CA VAL A 71 -11.76 14.66 15.58
C VAL A 71 -11.81 13.34 16.35
N PRO A 72 -11.13 13.24 17.51
CA PRO A 72 -11.21 12.04 18.35
C PRO A 72 -12.66 11.77 18.75
N LYS A 73 -13.08 10.51 18.64
CA LYS A 73 -14.38 10.10 19.19
C LYS A 73 -14.33 10.24 20.71
N GLN A 74 -15.33 10.90 21.30
CA GLN A 74 -15.56 10.82 22.74
C GLN A 74 -15.90 9.36 23.07
N LYS A 75 -15.24 8.84 24.10
CA LYS A 75 -15.42 7.46 24.57
C LYS A 75 -16.81 7.26 25.17
#